data_AF-A0A6A6M888-F1
#
_entry.id   AF-A0A6A6M888-F1
#
_cell.length_a   1.000
_cell.length_b   1.000
_cell.length_c   1.000
_cell.angle_alpha   90.00
_cell.angle_beta   90.00
_cell.angle_gamma   90.00
#
_symmetry.space_group_name_H-M   'P 1'
#
loop_
_entity.id
_entity.type
_entity.pdbx_description
1 polymer ?
#
loop_
_entity_poly.entity_id
_entity_poly.type
_entity_poly.pdbx_seq_one_letter_code
_entity_poly.pdbx_strand_id
1 'polypeptide(L)'
;MYTSPGSGAYLFKPDGDAQPIVEAGGNMVISGGPLMQEVFVYPKTSWDQTPISHSTRIYNGDNTIQEFLIEKEYHVELLGKEFDDRELIVRYKTDIDNKKIFYSDLNGFQMSRRETYSKIPLQGNYYPMPSLAFMQGSNGQRFSVHSRQSLGVASLKDGWLEIMLDRRLVRDDGRGLGQGVMDNRPMNNPQELSVQPPPRSFSPLSAPLPCDLHIVNFKVPRPLKYSQQLIEDSRFVLILQRRHWDTSYCRKGRSQCTTVANEPLNLFNMFKGLAALNARATSLNLLHDDVEMLGYAEQVGDAAQEGYVVISPMEIQAYKLELRPHQ
;
A
#
# COMPACT_ATOMS: atom_id res chain seq x y z
N MET A 1 12.02 16.32 -13.47
CA MET A 1 10.98 17.33 -13.15
C MET A 1 10.28 17.71 -14.44
N TYR A 2 8.95 17.73 -14.44
CA TYR A 2 8.13 18.23 -15.53
C TYR A 2 7.92 19.74 -15.40
N THR A 3 7.73 20.40 -16.54
CA THR A 3 7.18 21.76 -16.64
C THR A 3 5.73 21.62 -17.09
N SER A 4 4.78 22.25 -16.42
CA SER A 4 3.37 21.99 -16.69
C SER A 4 2.46 23.22 -16.51
N PRO A 5 2.65 24.28 -17.32
CA PRO A 5 1.87 25.51 -17.23
C PRO A 5 0.35 25.30 -17.42
N GLY A 6 -0.07 24.22 -18.08
CA GLY A 6 -1.49 23.90 -18.29
C GLY A 6 -2.11 22.98 -17.23
N SER A 7 -1.33 22.55 -16.23
CA SER A 7 -1.78 21.67 -15.15
C SER A 7 -2.55 22.44 -14.07
N GLY A 8 -3.29 21.70 -13.24
CA GLY A 8 -3.89 22.18 -11.99
C GLY A 8 -4.14 20.99 -11.07
N ALA A 9 -5.00 21.15 -10.06
CA ALA A 9 -5.21 20.12 -9.03
C ALA A 9 -5.62 18.75 -9.59
N TYR A 10 -6.39 18.70 -10.67
CA TYR A 10 -6.91 17.47 -11.28
C TYR A 10 -6.17 17.09 -12.56
N LEU A 11 -5.82 18.07 -13.38
CA LEU A 11 -5.23 17.82 -14.69
C LEU A 11 -3.71 17.80 -14.61
N PHE A 12 -3.12 16.75 -15.19
CA PHE A 12 -1.70 16.69 -15.53
C PHE A 12 -1.53 17.00 -17.03
N LYS A 13 -0.94 18.14 -17.35
CA LYS A 13 -0.67 18.59 -18.73
C LYS A 13 0.79 19.05 -18.84
N PRO A 14 1.75 18.12 -18.85
CA PRO A 14 3.15 18.47 -18.98
C PRO A 14 3.45 19.01 -20.39
N ASP A 15 4.39 19.94 -20.45
CA ASP A 15 5.01 20.41 -21.68
C ASP A 15 6.27 19.57 -21.94
N GLY A 16 6.06 18.41 -22.58
CA GLY A 16 7.11 17.46 -22.94
C GLY A 16 7.58 16.54 -21.81
N ASP A 17 8.73 15.88 -22.04
CA ASP A 17 9.33 14.91 -21.13
C ASP A 17 10.00 15.59 -19.92
N ALA A 18 9.95 14.93 -18.76
CA ALA A 18 10.65 15.38 -17.56
C ALA A 18 12.17 15.45 -17.76
N GLN A 19 12.75 16.56 -17.34
CA GLN A 19 14.18 16.82 -17.38
C GLN A 19 14.88 16.43 -16.06
N PRO A 20 16.13 15.93 -16.10
CA PRO A 20 16.91 15.68 -14.89
C PRO A 20 17.24 16.99 -14.16
N ILE A 21 17.25 16.94 -12.83
CA ILE A 21 17.57 18.11 -12.00
C ILE A 21 18.86 17.98 -11.20
N VAL A 22 19.38 16.76 -11.09
CA VAL A 22 20.58 16.45 -10.30
C VAL A 22 21.82 16.68 -11.16
N GLU A 23 22.76 17.44 -10.63
CA GLU A 23 24.05 17.72 -11.24
C GLU A 23 25.17 16.96 -10.54
N ALA A 24 26.36 16.92 -11.16
CA ALA A 24 27.54 16.33 -10.53
C ALA A 24 27.94 17.12 -9.27
N GLY A 25 28.18 16.40 -8.17
CA GLY A 25 28.48 16.95 -6.85
C GLY A 25 27.35 16.70 -5.85
N GLY A 26 27.21 17.60 -4.87
CA GLY A 26 26.27 17.44 -3.74
C GLY A 26 26.93 16.80 -2.53
N ASN A 27 26.15 16.65 -1.46
CA ASN A 27 26.63 16.08 -0.20
C ASN A 27 26.04 14.68 0.00
N MET A 28 26.86 13.77 0.49
CA MET A 28 26.45 12.42 0.86
C MET A 28 27.00 12.11 2.24
N VAL A 29 26.16 11.57 3.12
CA VAL A 29 26.53 11.10 4.44
C VAL A 29 26.19 9.62 4.52
N ILE A 30 27.18 8.81 4.90
CA ILE A 30 27.03 7.36 5.09
C ILE A 30 27.11 7.08 6.58
N SER A 31 26.06 6.48 7.13
CA SER A 31 26.00 6.02 8.51
C SER A 31 25.89 4.50 8.54
N GLY A 32 26.71 3.84 9.35
CA GLY A 32 26.73 2.39 9.47
C GLY A 32 26.61 1.96 10.92
N GLY A 33 25.69 1.04 11.20
CA GLY A 33 25.52 0.38 12.49
C GLY A 33 25.27 -1.12 12.34
N PRO A 34 25.21 -1.87 13.46
CA PRO A 34 25.01 -3.32 13.43
C PRO A 34 23.64 -3.74 12.88
N LEU A 35 22.62 -2.88 13.02
CA LEU A 35 21.24 -3.17 12.63
C LEU A 35 20.82 -2.58 11.28
N MET A 36 21.51 -1.53 10.83
CA MET A 36 21.11 -0.76 9.66
C MET A 36 22.28 0.07 9.13
N GLN A 37 22.31 0.25 7.81
CA GLN A 37 23.17 1.22 7.13
C GLN A 37 22.30 2.20 6.34
N GLU A 38 22.64 3.49 6.41
CA GLU A 38 21.92 4.57 5.75
C GLU A 38 22.86 5.42 4.91
N VAL A 39 22.40 5.77 3.71
CA VAL A 39 23.01 6.78 2.86
C VAL A 39 22.03 7.94 2.73
N PHE A 40 22.35 9.07 3.35
CA PHE A 40 21.63 10.33 3.17
C PHE A 40 22.29 11.15 2.08
N VAL A 41 21.50 11.61 1.11
CA VAL A 41 21.97 12.37 -0.06
C VAL A 41 21.24 13.69 -0.16
N TYR A 42 22.02 14.76 -0.20
CA TYR A 42 21.58 16.11 -0.52
C TYR A 42 22.16 16.50 -1.89
N PRO A 43 21.45 16.22 -3.00
CA PRO A 43 21.97 16.39 -4.34
C PRO A 43 22.21 17.86 -4.67
N LYS A 44 23.24 18.13 -5.47
CA LYS A 44 23.40 19.43 -6.12
C LYS A 44 22.38 19.56 -7.25
N THR A 45 21.75 20.72 -7.35
CA THR A 45 20.83 21.08 -8.44
C THR A 45 21.17 22.48 -8.94
N SER A 46 20.50 22.92 -10.00
CA SER A 46 20.65 24.28 -10.54
C SER A 46 20.07 25.38 -9.65
N TRP A 47 19.35 25.02 -8.59
CA TRP A 47 18.76 25.96 -7.64
C TRP A 47 19.62 26.07 -6.38
N ASP A 48 19.65 27.26 -5.79
CA ASP A 48 20.38 27.53 -4.54
C ASP A 48 19.89 26.65 -3.39
N GLN A 49 18.58 26.43 -3.31
CA GLN A 49 17.94 25.46 -2.43
C GLN A 49 17.45 24.27 -3.26
N THR A 50 18.03 23.09 -3.03
CA THR A 50 17.56 21.88 -3.71
C THR A 50 16.14 21.52 -3.23
N PRO A 51 15.20 21.22 -4.14
CA PRO A 51 13.83 20.84 -3.77
C PRO A 51 13.72 19.43 -3.17
N ILE A 52 14.84 18.70 -3.09
CA ILE A 52 14.82 17.29 -2.70
C ILE A 52 16.09 16.88 -1.95
N SER A 53 15.91 16.08 -0.90
CA SER A 53 16.93 15.22 -0.31
C SER A 53 16.37 13.81 -0.12
N HIS A 54 17.21 12.80 0.05
CA HIS A 54 16.73 11.43 0.24
C HIS A 54 17.64 10.56 1.08
N SER A 55 17.03 9.64 1.82
CA SER A 55 17.73 8.56 2.54
C SER A 55 17.49 7.23 1.85
N THR A 56 18.53 6.42 1.77
CA THR A 56 18.44 5.00 1.38
C THR A 56 18.94 4.15 2.53
N ARG A 57 18.10 3.26 3.05
CA ARG A 57 18.40 2.40 4.21
C ARG A 57 18.35 0.93 3.83
N ILE A 58 19.33 0.18 4.32
CA ILE A 58 19.38 -1.27 4.28
C ILE A 58 19.48 -1.81 5.69
N TYR A 59 18.70 -2.84 6.01
CA TYR A 59 18.59 -3.39 7.35
C TYR A 59 19.33 -4.72 7.46
N ASN A 60 19.89 -4.95 8.64
CA ASN A 60 20.53 -6.18 9.05
C ASN A 60 19.90 -6.59 10.38
N GLY A 61 18.80 -7.32 10.32
CA GLY A 61 18.04 -7.75 11.47
C GLY A 61 17.64 -9.19 11.24
N ASP A 62 18.34 -10.11 11.89
CA ASP A 62 18.22 -11.55 11.70
C ASP A 62 16.75 -12.01 11.51
N ASN A 63 16.39 -12.38 10.27
CA ASN A 63 15.05 -12.85 9.86
C ASN A 63 13.91 -11.82 9.97
N THR A 64 14.20 -10.53 9.86
CA THR A 64 13.17 -9.47 9.80
C THR A 64 12.70 -9.22 8.37
N ILE A 65 11.47 -8.70 8.20
CA ILE A 65 10.90 -8.38 6.87
C ILE A 65 11.72 -7.26 6.19
N GLN A 66 12.29 -6.37 6.99
CA GLN A 66 13.07 -5.22 6.56
C GLN A 66 14.34 -5.61 5.79
N GLU A 67 14.90 -6.80 6.01
CA GLU A 67 16.06 -7.28 5.25
C GLU A 67 15.76 -7.56 3.77
N PHE A 68 14.49 -7.74 3.41
CA PHE A 68 14.08 -8.06 2.04
C PHE A 68 13.80 -6.82 1.18
N LEU A 69 13.95 -5.62 1.75
CA LEU A 69 13.63 -4.37 1.07
C LEU A 69 14.75 -3.35 1.24
N ILE A 70 14.85 -2.46 0.25
CA ILE A 70 15.61 -1.22 0.37
C ILE A 70 14.59 -0.16 0.71
N GLU A 71 14.70 0.44 1.90
CA GLU A 71 13.84 1.57 2.26
C GLU A 71 14.41 2.82 1.63
N LYS A 72 13.56 3.57 0.92
CA LYS A 72 13.93 4.85 0.33
C LYS A 72 12.93 5.93 0.72
N GLU A 73 13.45 6.98 1.32
CA GLU A 73 12.69 8.12 1.81
C GLU A 73 13.08 9.37 1.02
N TYR A 74 12.08 10.12 0.55
CA TYR A 74 12.27 11.36 -0.18
C TYR A 74 11.70 12.51 0.64
N HIS A 75 12.55 13.48 0.94
CA HIS A 75 12.15 14.74 1.53
C HIS A 75 12.02 15.77 0.41
N VAL A 76 10.81 16.29 0.20
CA VAL A 76 10.49 17.17 -0.94
C VAL A 76 9.99 18.52 -0.45
N GLU A 77 10.56 19.59 -1.01
CA GLU A 77 10.27 20.98 -0.67
C GLU A 77 10.07 21.83 -1.93
N LEU A 78 8.85 21.89 -2.45
CA LEU A 78 8.46 22.76 -3.56
C LEU A 78 7.82 24.06 -3.04
N LEU A 79 8.60 24.89 -2.34
CA LEU A 79 8.06 26.07 -1.64
C LEU A 79 8.27 27.40 -2.39
N GLY A 80 9.34 27.51 -3.17
CA GLY A 80 9.72 28.72 -3.89
C GLY A 80 9.01 28.92 -5.24
N LYS A 81 9.03 30.16 -5.74
CA LYS A 81 8.44 30.54 -7.04
C LYS A 81 9.18 29.90 -8.22
N GLU A 82 10.44 29.54 -8.03
CA GLU A 82 11.26 28.78 -8.98
C GLU A 82 10.67 27.40 -9.29
N PHE A 83 9.79 26.89 -8.42
CA PHE A 83 9.05 25.63 -8.60
C PHE A 83 7.61 25.83 -9.08
N ASP A 84 7.20 27.06 -9.42
CA ASP A 84 5.89 27.31 -10.02
C ASP A 84 5.76 26.56 -11.35
N ASP A 85 4.60 25.91 -11.55
CA ASP A 85 4.28 25.07 -12.71
C ASP A 85 5.28 23.91 -12.92
N ARG A 86 5.74 23.30 -11.82
CA ARG A 86 6.65 22.14 -11.82
C ARG A 86 6.06 20.94 -11.12
N GLU A 87 6.38 19.76 -11.64
CA GLU A 87 5.99 18.48 -11.03
C GLU A 87 7.24 17.60 -10.87
N LEU A 88 7.56 17.26 -9.62
CA LEU A 88 8.74 16.49 -9.26
C LEU A 88 8.42 15.00 -9.33
N ILE A 89 9.31 14.25 -9.98
CA ILE A 89 9.22 12.80 -10.09
C ILE A 89 10.52 12.15 -9.64
N VAL A 90 10.41 10.93 -9.14
CA VAL A 90 11.51 9.97 -9.13
C VAL A 90 11.36 9.05 -10.34
N ARG A 91 12.48 8.74 -11.00
CA ARG A 91 12.53 7.78 -12.11
C ARG A 91 13.58 6.71 -11.84
N TYR A 92 13.14 5.47 -11.74
CA TYR A 92 13.98 4.29 -11.68
C TYR A 92 14.27 3.82 -13.11
N LYS A 93 15.54 3.61 -13.42
CA LYS A 93 16.00 3.09 -14.71
C LYS A 93 16.68 1.76 -14.46
N THR A 94 16.18 0.72 -15.11
CA THR A 94 16.69 -0.65 -15.02
C THR A 94 16.96 -1.18 -16.43
N ASP A 95 17.60 -2.34 -16.50
CA ASP A 95 17.85 -3.12 -17.71
C ASP A 95 16.74 -4.15 -18.00
N ILE A 96 15.62 -4.10 -17.28
CA ILE A 96 14.48 -5.01 -17.48
C ILE A 96 13.75 -4.65 -18.78
N ASP A 97 13.74 -5.57 -19.74
CA ASP A 97 12.86 -5.51 -20.92
C ASP A 97 11.41 -5.84 -20.51
N ASN A 98 10.65 -4.81 -20.18
CA ASN A 98 9.24 -4.92 -19.78
C ASN A 98 8.28 -4.66 -20.95
N LYS A 99 8.77 -4.40 -22.16
CA LYS A 99 8.00 -4.06 -23.36
C LYS A 99 6.99 -2.93 -23.13
N LYS A 100 7.37 -1.95 -22.28
CA LYS A 100 6.49 -0.86 -21.80
C LYS A 100 5.22 -1.33 -21.07
N ILE A 101 5.23 -2.54 -20.52
CA ILE A 101 4.17 -3.10 -19.69
C ILE A 101 4.57 -2.98 -18.23
N PHE A 102 3.66 -2.48 -17.41
CA PHE A 102 3.85 -2.40 -15.97
C PHE A 102 2.52 -2.67 -15.26
N TYR A 103 2.56 -2.80 -13.95
CA TYR A 103 1.40 -3.11 -13.13
C TYR A 103 1.29 -2.07 -12.02
N SER A 104 0.10 -1.54 -11.80
CA SER A 104 -0.20 -0.68 -10.65
C SER A 104 -1.40 -1.23 -9.90
N ASP A 105 -1.41 -1.04 -8.59
CA ASP A 105 -2.49 -1.52 -7.75
C ASP A 105 -3.75 -0.66 -7.89
N LEU A 106 -4.89 -1.30 -7.61
CA LEU A 106 -6.19 -0.64 -7.45
C LEU A 106 -6.56 -0.75 -5.98
N ASN A 107 -6.51 0.38 -5.29
CA ASN A 107 -6.89 0.55 -3.88
C ASN A 107 -6.17 -0.41 -2.90
N GLY A 108 -4.93 -0.81 -3.19
CA GLY A 108 -4.19 -1.79 -2.37
C GLY A 108 -4.78 -3.20 -2.38
N PHE A 109 -5.69 -3.49 -3.31
CA PHE A 109 -6.42 -4.77 -3.38
C PHE A 109 -5.91 -5.68 -4.50
N GLN A 110 -6.01 -5.24 -5.76
CA GLN A 110 -5.66 -6.03 -6.94
C GLN A 110 -4.66 -5.29 -7.82
N MET A 111 -3.89 -6.05 -8.61
CA MET A 111 -2.96 -5.49 -9.59
C MET A 111 -3.61 -5.42 -10.97
N SER A 112 -3.43 -4.30 -11.67
CA SER A 112 -3.93 -4.12 -13.03
C SER A 112 -2.76 -3.97 -14.02
N ARG A 113 -2.80 -4.74 -15.11
CA ARG A 113 -1.83 -4.63 -16.21
C ARG A 113 -2.04 -3.31 -16.97
N ARG A 114 -0.98 -2.53 -17.09
CA ARG A 114 -0.90 -1.28 -17.84
C ARG A 114 0.11 -1.42 -18.98
N GLU A 115 -0.14 -0.71 -20.07
CA GLU A 115 0.74 -0.69 -21.23
C GLU A 115 0.81 0.75 -21.74
N THR A 116 2.02 1.25 -21.94
CA THR A 116 2.20 2.62 -22.42
C THR A 116 2.02 2.66 -23.92
N TYR A 117 1.06 3.47 -24.37
CA TYR A 117 0.74 3.66 -25.77
C TYR A 117 1.23 5.02 -26.26
N SER A 118 1.91 5.05 -27.41
CA SER A 118 2.33 6.29 -28.08
C SER A 118 1.18 7.03 -28.76
N LYS A 119 0.05 6.36 -29.01
CA LYS A 119 -1.14 6.97 -29.65
C LYS A 119 -1.92 7.93 -28.72
N ILE A 120 -1.65 7.89 -27.42
CA ILE A 120 -2.24 8.77 -26.42
C ILE A 120 -1.15 9.69 -25.84
N PRO A 121 -1.48 10.89 -25.36
CA PRO A 121 -0.50 11.79 -24.80
C PRO A 121 0.12 11.23 -23.50
N LEU A 122 1.27 11.77 -23.09
CA LEU A 122 2.06 11.30 -21.94
C LEU A 122 1.22 11.11 -20.68
N GLN A 123 0.42 12.12 -20.31
CA GLN A 123 -0.45 12.09 -19.14
C GLN A 123 -1.52 10.98 -19.20
N GLY A 124 -1.88 10.51 -20.40
CA GLY A 124 -2.80 9.37 -20.57
C GLY A 124 -2.20 8.02 -20.17
N ASN A 125 -0.87 7.96 -20.00
CA ASN A 125 -0.14 6.78 -19.55
C ASN A 125 0.21 6.80 -18.05
N TYR A 126 -0.24 7.82 -17.32
CA TYR A 126 -0.13 7.90 -15.87
C TYR A 126 -1.33 7.24 -15.20
N TYR A 127 -1.07 6.42 -14.19
CA TYR A 127 -2.09 5.70 -13.43
C TYR A 127 -1.90 5.92 -11.93
N PRO A 128 -2.97 5.75 -11.12
CA PRO A 128 -2.84 5.69 -9.67
C PRO A 128 -1.95 4.51 -9.25
N MET A 129 -1.13 4.76 -8.24
CA MET A 129 -0.39 3.80 -7.44
C MET A 129 -0.68 4.06 -5.96
N PRO A 130 -1.80 3.55 -5.42
CA PRO A 130 -2.11 3.68 -4.01
C PRO A 130 -1.07 3.05 -3.08
N SER A 131 -0.46 1.93 -3.47
CA SER A 131 0.46 1.19 -2.59
C SER A 131 1.61 0.45 -3.29
N LEU A 132 1.46 0.01 -4.54
CA LEU A 132 2.42 -0.83 -5.23
C LEU A 132 2.35 -0.63 -6.75
N ALA A 133 3.52 -0.46 -7.36
CA ALA A 133 3.69 -0.68 -8.78
C ALA A 133 4.91 -1.55 -9.05
N PHE A 134 4.87 -2.33 -10.12
CA PHE A 134 6.02 -3.12 -10.55
C PHE A 134 6.09 -3.25 -12.07
N MET A 135 7.28 -3.57 -12.53
CA MET A 135 7.57 -3.96 -13.91
C MET A 135 8.29 -5.30 -13.89
N GLN A 136 8.04 -6.12 -14.91
CA GLN A 136 8.53 -7.49 -14.97
C GLN A 136 9.03 -7.80 -16.38
N GLY A 137 10.23 -8.38 -16.43
CA GLY A 137 10.85 -8.85 -17.66
C GLY A 137 10.37 -10.24 -18.06
N SER A 138 10.59 -10.59 -19.32
CA SER A 138 10.26 -11.91 -19.87
C SER A 138 11.00 -13.07 -19.17
N ASN A 139 12.16 -12.80 -18.58
CA ASN A 139 12.97 -13.74 -17.81
C ASN A 139 12.48 -13.93 -16.35
N GLY A 140 11.40 -13.26 -15.95
CA GLY A 140 10.84 -13.33 -14.59
C GLY A 140 11.44 -12.35 -13.59
N GLN A 141 12.48 -11.58 -13.96
CA GLN A 141 13.01 -10.51 -13.10
C GLN A 141 11.94 -9.43 -12.89
N ARG A 142 11.78 -9.00 -11.64
CA ARG A 142 10.76 -8.02 -11.24
C ARG A 142 11.41 -6.91 -10.44
N PHE A 143 11.06 -5.68 -10.79
CA PHE A 143 11.35 -4.49 -9.99
C PHE A 143 10.04 -3.94 -9.44
N SER A 144 9.88 -3.97 -8.12
CA SER A 144 8.69 -3.53 -7.40
C SER A 144 8.98 -2.32 -6.53
N VAL A 145 8.09 -1.34 -6.53
CA VAL A 145 8.14 -0.18 -5.65
C VAL A 145 6.87 -0.15 -4.82
N HIS A 146 7.04 -0.27 -3.50
CA HIS A 146 5.97 -0.07 -2.53
C HIS A 146 5.97 1.38 -2.05
N SER A 147 4.79 1.94 -1.83
CA SER A 147 4.61 3.29 -1.32
C SER A 147 3.75 3.27 -0.06
N ARG A 148 4.03 4.20 0.86
CA ARG A 148 3.21 4.45 2.05
C ARG A 148 2.02 5.37 1.77
N GLN A 149 1.99 5.99 0.58
CA GLN A 149 1.00 6.97 0.16
C GLN A 149 0.61 6.79 -1.31
N SER A 150 -0.58 7.26 -1.66
CA SER A 150 -1.08 7.21 -3.03
C SER A 150 -0.41 8.25 -3.92
N LEU A 151 0.20 7.80 -5.02
CA LEU A 151 0.91 8.66 -5.98
C LEU A 151 0.52 8.30 -7.42
N GLY A 152 0.97 9.12 -8.39
CA GLY A 152 0.88 8.79 -9.82
C GLY A 152 2.11 8.03 -10.29
N VAL A 153 1.93 6.99 -11.12
CA VAL A 153 3.00 6.16 -11.68
C VAL A 153 2.87 5.99 -13.19
N ALA A 154 4.00 5.84 -13.89
CA ALA A 154 4.03 5.49 -15.31
C ALA A 154 5.30 4.69 -15.67
N SER A 155 5.24 3.93 -16.77
CA SER A 155 6.41 3.31 -17.43
C SER A 155 6.54 3.85 -18.87
N LEU A 156 6.99 5.10 -18.99
CA LEU A 156 6.99 5.80 -20.28
C LEU A 156 8.01 5.24 -21.30
N LYS A 157 9.04 4.55 -20.82
CA LYS A 157 10.06 3.89 -21.64
C LYS A 157 10.31 2.48 -21.08
N ASP A 158 10.85 1.64 -21.94
CA ASP A 158 11.27 0.30 -21.55
C ASP A 158 12.35 0.38 -20.47
N GLY A 159 12.24 -0.49 -19.46
CA GLY A 159 13.11 -0.50 -18.29
C GLY A 159 12.87 0.63 -17.29
N TRP A 160 11.93 1.56 -17.54
CA TRP A 160 11.74 2.76 -16.73
C TRP A 160 10.44 2.70 -15.93
N LEU A 161 10.50 3.06 -14.65
CA LEU A 161 9.33 3.27 -13.80
C LEU A 161 9.48 4.62 -13.10
N GLU A 162 8.51 5.50 -13.26
CA GLU A 162 8.51 6.81 -12.63
C GLU A 162 7.29 7.05 -11.77
N ILE A 163 7.52 7.75 -10.65
CA ILE A 163 6.52 8.03 -9.63
C ILE A 163 6.56 9.54 -9.35
N MET A 164 5.40 10.17 -9.38
CA MET A 164 5.23 11.57 -9.04
C MET A 164 5.32 11.74 -7.52
N LEU A 165 6.18 12.65 -7.06
CA LEU A 165 6.41 12.91 -5.64
C LEU A 165 5.56 14.08 -5.15
N ASP A 166 5.67 15.23 -5.80
CA ASP A 166 4.89 16.43 -5.47
C ASP A 166 4.76 17.34 -6.70
N ARG A 167 3.79 18.28 -6.66
CA ARG A 167 3.50 19.23 -7.74
C ARG A 167 3.13 20.60 -7.18
N ARG A 168 3.63 21.65 -7.81
CA ARG A 168 3.30 23.05 -7.48
C ARG A 168 2.83 23.76 -8.75
N LEU A 169 1.62 24.30 -8.70
CA LEU A 169 0.85 24.75 -9.87
C LEU A 169 0.16 26.06 -9.55
N VAL A 170 0.36 27.10 -10.35
CA VAL A 170 -0.12 28.45 -9.99
C VAL A 170 -1.53 28.75 -10.51
N ARG A 171 -2.05 27.91 -11.40
CA ARG A 171 -3.33 28.12 -12.11
C ARG A 171 -4.37 27.07 -11.77
N ASP A 172 -5.64 27.49 -11.80
CA ASP A 172 -6.77 26.58 -11.82
C ASP A 172 -6.86 25.88 -13.19
N ASP A 173 -7.28 24.62 -13.19
CA ASP A 173 -7.41 23.80 -14.40
C ASP A 173 -8.84 23.78 -15.00
N GLY A 174 -9.72 24.66 -14.52
CA GLY A 174 -11.08 24.80 -15.02
C GLY A 174 -11.96 23.60 -14.65
N ARG A 175 -11.74 23.00 -13.48
CA ARG A 175 -12.57 21.90 -12.93
C ARG A 175 -13.43 22.32 -11.75
N GLY A 176 -13.46 23.62 -11.44
CA GLY A 176 -14.36 24.23 -10.46
C GLY A 176 -13.75 24.44 -9.07
N LEU A 177 -12.45 24.19 -8.88
CA LEU A 177 -11.77 24.46 -7.62
C LEU A 177 -11.49 25.96 -7.42
N GLY A 178 -11.17 26.69 -8.50
CA GLY A 178 -10.98 28.14 -8.48
C GLY A 178 -9.62 28.59 -7.93
N GLN A 179 -8.67 27.67 -7.77
CA GLN A 179 -7.30 27.95 -7.34
C GLN A 179 -6.31 26.90 -7.89
N GLY A 180 -5.03 27.28 -7.95
CA GLY A 180 -3.93 26.33 -8.19
C GLY A 180 -3.56 25.52 -6.95
N VAL A 181 -2.45 24.78 -7.03
CA VAL A 181 -1.84 24.01 -5.94
C VAL A 181 -0.56 24.71 -5.52
N MET A 182 -0.65 25.60 -4.52
CA MET A 182 0.48 26.42 -4.03
C MET A 182 0.70 26.31 -2.52
N ASP A 183 -0.08 25.46 -1.86
CA ASP A 183 -0.08 25.21 -0.41
C ASP A 183 0.87 24.07 -0.01
N ASN A 184 1.87 23.78 -0.86
CA ASN A 184 2.90 22.79 -0.59
C ASN A 184 3.51 23.02 0.80
N ARG A 185 3.68 21.93 1.54
CA ARG A 185 4.42 21.87 2.80
C ARG A 185 5.55 20.89 2.60
N PRO A 186 6.68 21.03 3.33
CA PRO A 186 7.67 19.96 3.39
C PRO A 186 6.96 18.65 3.70
N MET A 187 7.04 17.68 2.79
CA MET A 187 6.53 16.34 3.06
C MET A 187 7.51 15.65 4.00
N ASN A 188 7.44 16.02 5.29
CA ASN A 188 7.92 15.17 6.36
C ASN A 188 6.86 14.08 6.52
N ASN A 189 7.21 12.82 6.26
CA ASN A 189 6.52 11.75 6.98
C ASN A 189 6.97 11.92 8.43
N PRO A 190 6.11 12.37 9.36
CA PRO A 190 6.53 12.48 10.73
C PRO A 190 6.83 11.06 11.19
N GLN A 191 8.11 10.78 11.42
CA GLN A 191 8.48 9.79 12.41
C GLN A 191 7.96 10.38 13.73
N GLU A 192 6.74 10.02 14.11
CA GLU A 192 6.35 10.08 15.51
C GLU A 192 7.29 9.13 16.24
N LEU A 193 8.47 9.65 16.61
CA LEU A 193 9.26 9.13 17.72
C LEU A 193 8.53 9.51 19.02
N SER A 194 7.25 9.13 19.11
CA SER A 194 6.65 8.90 20.41
C SER A 194 7.35 7.66 20.92
N VAL A 195 8.34 7.86 21.81
CA VAL A 195 8.90 6.80 22.66
C VAL A 195 7.78 6.39 23.62
N GLN A 196 6.74 5.77 23.07
CA GLN A 196 5.83 4.98 23.88
C GLN A 196 6.65 3.79 24.38
N PRO A 197 6.52 3.40 25.66
CA PRO A 197 7.07 2.12 26.08
C PRO A 197 6.61 1.06 25.08
N PRO A 198 7.50 0.12 24.66
CA PRO A 198 7.12 -0.89 23.68
C PRO A 198 5.79 -1.48 24.15
N PRO A 199 4.73 -1.42 23.32
CA PRO A 199 3.44 -1.93 23.73
C PRO A 199 3.66 -3.35 24.24
N ARG A 200 3.16 -3.66 25.44
CA ARG A 200 3.18 -5.03 25.99
C ARG A 200 2.84 -5.96 24.84
N SER A 201 3.70 -6.93 24.52
CA SER A 201 3.52 -7.75 23.32
C SER A 201 2.14 -8.42 23.40
N PHE A 202 1.22 -7.95 22.58
CA PHE A 202 -0.13 -8.46 22.52
C PHE A 202 -0.20 -9.45 21.38
N SER A 203 -0.24 -10.75 21.71
CA SER A 203 -0.37 -11.84 20.75
C SER A 203 -1.73 -12.52 20.95
N PRO A 204 -2.84 -11.92 20.48
CA PRO A 204 -4.18 -12.43 20.74
C PRO A 204 -4.51 -13.70 19.96
N LEU A 205 -3.75 -14.06 18.92
CA LEU A 205 -4.02 -15.23 18.11
C LEU A 205 -3.50 -16.51 18.76
N SER A 206 -4.28 -17.59 18.69
CA SER A 206 -3.91 -18.92 19.20
C SER A 206 -2.77 -19.54 18.39
N ALA A 207 -2.79 -19.34 17.08
CA ALA A 207 -1.74 -19.72 16.13
C ALA A 207 -1.49 -18.57 15.13
N PRO A 208 -0.29 -18.49 14.51
CA PRO A 208 -0.03 -17.57 13.41
C PRO A 208 -1.00 -17.81 12.25
N LEU A 209 -1.52 -16.74 11.64
CA LEU A 209 -2.33 -16.86 10.43
C LEU A 209 -1.45 -17.24 9.23
N PRO A 210 -2.03 -17.89 8.19
CA PRO A 210 -1.39 -18.01 6.90
C PRO A 210 -0.91 -16.65 6.38
N CYS A 211 0.23 -16.62 5.67
CA CYS A 211 0.85 -15.37 5.26
C CYS A 211 0.07 -14.57 4.22
N ASP A 212 -0.90 -15.22 3.58
CA ASP A 212 -1.80 -14.64 2.60
C ASP A 212 -3.13 -14.20 3.22
N LEU A 213 -3.37 -14.47 4.51
CA LEU A 213 -4.61 -14.14 5.19
C LEU A 213 -4.42 -12.99 6.18
N HIS A 214 -5.21 -11.93 6.02
CA HIS A 214 -5.13 -10.71 6.82
C HIS A 214 -6.44 -10.42 7.54
N ILE A 215 -6.34 -10.04 8.82
CA ILE A 215 -7.44 -9.39 9.53
C ILE A 215 -7.48 -7.94 9.08
N VAL A 216 -8.47 -7.58 8.27
CA VAL A 216 -8.66 -6.21 7.78
C VAL A 216 -9.39 -5.36 8.80
N ASN A 217 -10.32 -5.97 9.54
CA ASN A 217 -11.08 -5.28 10.57
C ASN A 217 -11.48 -6.23 11.69
N PHE A 218 -11.31 -5.81 12.94
CA PHE A 218 -11.89 -6.46 14.09
C PHE A 218 -12.48 -5.39 15.02
N LYS A 219 -13.81 -5.33 15.08
CA LYS A 219 -14.52 -4.22 15.74
C LYS A 219 -15.76 -4.70 16.49
N VAL A 220 -16.21 -3.87 17.43
CA VAL A 220 -17.48 -4.04 18.14
C VAL A 220 -18.44 -2.97 17.64
N PRO A 221 -19.47 -3.31 16.83
CA PRO A 221 -20.52 -2.36 16.48
C PRO A 221 -21.22 -1.90 17.76
N ARG A 222 -21.26 -0.59 18.00
CA ARG A 222 -22.03 -0.04 19.12
C ARG A 222 -23.44 0.30 18.63
N PRO A 223 -24.50 -0.21 19.28
CA PRO A 223 -25.84 0.24 18.95
C PRO A 223 -25.99 1.74 19.24
N LEU A 224 -26.77 2.44 18.40
CA LEU A 224 -27.16 3.81 18.65
C LEU A 224 -27.90 3.89 19.99
N LYS A 225 -27.63 4.93 20.80
CA LYS A 225 -28.18 5.15 22.15
C LYS A 225 -29.71 5.07 22.29
N TYR A 226 -30.45 4.99 21.18
CA TYR A 226 -31.91 5.00 21.13
C TYR A 226 -32.55 3.67 20.71
N SER A 227 -31.78 2.63 20.39
CA SER A 227 -32.37 1.31 20.13
C SER A 227 -32.65 0.57 21.44
N GLN A 228 -33.93 0.40 21.77
CA GLN A 228 -34.42 -0.47 22.85
C GLN A 228 -34.45 -1.96 22.44
N GLN A 229 -33.78 -2.34 21.36
CA GLN A 229 -33.70 -3.75 20.99
C GLN A 229 -32.78 -4.50 21.95
N LEU A 230 -33.25 -5.68 22.39
CA LEU A 230 -32.40 -6.69 23.02
C LEU A 230 -31.14 -6.85 22.17
N ILE A 231 -29.97 -6.71 22.81
CA ILE A 231 -28.68 -6.91 22.17
C ILE A 231 -28.65 -8.35 21.68
N GLU A 232 -28.79 -8.57 20.36
CA GLU A 232 -28.46 -9.87 19.78
C GLU A 232 -27.00 -10.22 20.08
N ASP A 233 -26.76 -11.51 20.36
CA ASP A 233 -25.56 -12.01 21.02
C ASP A 233 -24.24 -11.80 20.24
N SER A 234 -24.31 -11.53 18.92
CA SER A 234 -23.14 -11.34 18.07
C SER A 234 -22.62 -9.90 18.09
N ARG A 235 -21.77 -9.60 19.07
CA ARG A 235 -21.24 -8.24 19.34
C ARG A 235 -19.96 -7.90 18.59
N PHE A 236 -19.29 -8.87 17.98
CA PHE A 236 -18.00 -8.67 17.36
C PHE A 236 -18.10 -8.86 15.85
N VAL A 237 -17.31 -8.10 15.10
CA VAL A 237 -17.22 -8.21 13.64
C VAL A 237 -15.78 -8.46 13.27
N LEU A 238 -15.57 -9.48 12.46
CA LEU A 238 -14.28 -9.86 11.91
C LEU A 238 -14.36 -9.79 10.38
N ILE A 239 -13.46 -9.05 9.75
CA ILE A 239 -13.31 -9.01 8.29
C ILE A 239 -11.94 -9.56 7.94
N LEU A 240 -11.94 -10.59 7.11
CA LEU A 240 -10.75 -11.29 6.65
C LEU A 240 -10.58 -11.06 5.16
N GLN A 241 -9.34 -10.87 4.72
CA GLN A 241 -8.97 -10.82 3.30
C GLN A 241 -7.89 -11.86 3.04
N ARG A 242 -8.09 -12.72 2.04
CA ARG A 242 -7.01 -13.55 1.51
C ARG A 242 -6.44 -12.91 0.24
N ARG A 243 -5.14 -12.61 0.26
CA ARG A 243 -4.40 -12.09 -0.90
C ARG A 243 -4.01 -13.24 -1.82
N HIS A 244 -4.00 -12.98 -3.12
CA HIS A 244 -3.38 -13.90 -4.07
C HIS A 244 -1.97 -13.44 -4.38
N TRP A 245 -1.02 -14.36 -4.25
CA TRP A 245 0.38 -14.13 -4.60
C TRP A 245 0.71 -14.94 -5.86
N ASP A 246 1.25 -14.26 -6.87
CA ASP A 246 1.78 -14.94 -8.05
C ASP A 246 3.13 -15.64 -7.76
N THR A 247 3.62 -16.38 -8.74
CA THR A 247 4.86 -17.17 -8.62
C THR A 247 6.13 -16.33 -8.47
N SER A 248 6.07 -15.01 -8.70
CA SER A 248 7.23 -14.13 -8.55
C SER A 248 7.43 -13.68 -7.10
N TYR A 249 6.47 -13.94 -6.20
CA TYR A 249 6.68 -13.75 -4.77
C TYR A 249 7.50 -14.91 -4.17
N CYS A 250 8.55 -14.56 -3.42
CA CYS A 250 9.41 -15.55 -2.79
C CYS A 250 8.66 -16.23 -1.63
N ARG A 251 8.19 -17.46 -1.85
CA ARG A 251 7.57 -18.31 -0.80
C ARG A 251 8.53 -18.65 0.36
N LYS A 252 9.83 -18.46 0.17
CA LYS A 252 10.91 -18.80 1.11
C LYS A 252 11.72 -17.58 1.55
N GLY A 253 11.18 -16.36 1.44
CA GLY A 253 11.83 -15.21 2.05
C GLY A 253 11.98 -15.53 3.53
N ARG A 254 13.22 -15.59 4.06
CA ARG A 254 13.64 -16.17 5.36
C ARG A 254 12.82 -15.79 6.61
N SER A 255 11.79 -14.95 6.49
CA SER A 255 10.62 -15.04 7.37
C SER A 255 10.14 -16.50 7.48
N GLN A 256 9.75 -16.94 8.67
CA GLN A 256 9.18 -18.27 8.91
C GLN A 256 7.76 -18.43 8.32
N CYS A 257 7.51 -17.80 7.18
CA CYS A 257 6.27 -17.88 6.42
C CYS A 257 6.18 -19.27 5.78
N THR A 258 5.58 -20.21 6.52
CA THR A 258 5.55 -21.63 6.15
C THR A 258 4.25 -22.04 5.46
N THR A 259 3.18 -21.24 5.58
CA THR A 259 1.84 -21.56 5.05
C THR A 259 1.29 -20.45 4.17
N VAL A 260 1.27 -20.72 2.86
CA VAL A 260 0.38 -20.08 1.87
C VAL A 260 -0.56 -21.19 1.45
N ALA A 261 -1.65 -21.37 2.19
CA ALA A 261 -2.46 -22.57 2.12
C ALA A 261 -3.93 -22.20 2.03
N ASN A 262 -4.64 -22.81 1.07
CA ASN A 262 -6.11 -22.83 1.02
C ASN A 262 -6.68 -23.78 2.08
N GLU A 263 -6.11 -23.75 3.29
CA GLU A 263 -6.56 -24.57 4.41
C GLU A 263 -7.75 -23.89 5.11
N PRO A 264 -8.70 -24.68 5.64
CA PRO A 264 -9.78 -24.17 6.46
C PRO A 264 -9.24 -23.47 7.72
N LEU A 265 -9.78 -22.28 8.01
CA LEU A 265 -9.50 -21.53 9.21
C LEU A 265 -10.58 -21.81 10.26
N ASN A 266 -10.20 -22.14 11.48
CA ASN A 266 -11.16 -22.25 12.59
C ASN A 266 -11.36 -20.88 13.27
N LEU A 267 -12.54 -20.28 13.08
CA LEU A 267 -12.89 -19.00 13.70
C LEU A 267 -13.17 -19.11 15.21
N PHE A 268 -13.60 -20.28 15.69
CA PHE A 268 -14.00 -20.47 17.09
C PHE A 268 -12.80 -20.49 18.04
N ASN A 269 -11.66 -21.00 17.56
CA ASN A 269 -10.42 -21.11 18.31
C ASN A 269 -9.33 -20.14 17.84
N MET A 270 -9.68 -19.10 17.07
CA MET A 270 -8.72 -18.16 16.49
C MET A 270 -7.98 -17.30 17.53
N PHE A 271 -8.62 -17.01 18.68
CA PHE A 271 -8.10 -16.09 19.68
C PHE A 271 -7.73 -16.80 21.00
N LYS A 272 -6.58 -16.46 21.59
CA LYS A 272 -6.15 -16.94 22.91
C LYS A 272 -7.10 -16.41 23.98
N GLY A 273 -7.64 -17.31 24.79
CA GLY A 273 -8.49 -16.98 25.94
C GLY A 273 -9.90 -16.50 25.56
N LEU A 274 -10.27 -16.52 24.28
CA LEU A 274 -11.62 -16.21 23.80
C LEU A 274 -12.13 -17.36 22.92
N ALA A 275 -13.32 -17.86 23.19
CA ALA A 275 -14.02 -18.83 22.35
C ALA A 275 -15.13 -18.11 21.59
N ALA A 276 -15.25 -18.37 20.28
CA ALA A 276 -16.46 -17.97 19.56
C ALA A 276 -17.54 -19.06 19.73
N LEU A 277 -18.73 -18.66 20.19
CA LEU A 277 -19.88 -19.56 20.30
C LEU A 277 -20.67 -19.66 19.00
N ASN A 278 -20.60 -18.60 18.19
CA ASN A 278 -21.29 -18.50 16.93
C ASN A 278 -20.49 -17.62 15.97
N ALA A 279 -20.49 -17.98 14.69
CA ALA A 279 -20.00 -17.16 13.60
C ALA A 279 -21.02 -17.17 12.47
N ARG A 280 -21.51 -15.98 12.10
CA ARG A 280 -22.45 -15.81 10.99
C ARG A 280 -21.82 -14.94 9.92
N ALA A 281 -21.80 -15.41 8.68
CA ALA A 281 -21.36 -14.59 7.56
C ALA A 281 -22.31 -13.40 7.36
N THR A 282 -21.77 -12.28 6.92
CA THR A 282 -22.53 -11.04 6.67
C THR A 282 -21.92 -10.28 5.49
N SER A 283 -22.66 -9.35 4.92
CA SER A 283 -22.14 -8.42 3.91
C SER A 283 -21.04 -7.54 4.50
N LEU A 284 -20.13 -7.02 3.67
CA LEU A 284 -19.00 -6.19 4.14
C LEU A 284 -19.45 -4.89 4.85
N ASN A 285 -20.64 -4.40 4.53
CA ASN A 285 -21.30 -3.27 5.20
C ASN A 285 -22.15 -3.67 6.41
N LEU A 286 -22.23 -4.97 6.74
CA LEU A 286 -22.88 -5.57 7.90
C LEU A 286 -24.43 -5.53 7.88
N LEU A 287 -25.03 -5.20 6.74
CA LEU A 287 -26.48 -4.99 6.60
C LEU A 287 -27.26 -6.22 6.17
N HIS A 288 -26.61 -7.26 5.63
CA HIS A 288 -27.27 -8.46 5.12
C HIS A 288 -26.58 -9.71 5.63
N ASP A 289 -27.37 -10.67 6.12
CA ASP A 289 -26.89 -11.93 6.72
C ASP A 289 -27.37 -13.17 5.94
N ASP A 290 -28.00 -12.95 4.79
CA ASP A 290 -28.50 -14.01 3.93
C ASP A 290 -27.36 -14.66 3.14
N VAL A 291 -26.95 -15.86 3.57
CA VAL A 291 -25.82 -16.61 3.01
C VAL A 291 -26.04 -17.07 1.57
N GLU A 292 -27.29 -17.26 1.14
CA GLU A 292 -27.61 -17.62 -0.24
C GLU A 292 -27.45 -16.40 -1.15
N MET A 293 -27.98 -15.24 -0.72
CA MET A 293 -27.75 -13.97 -1.43
C MET A 293 -26.26 -13.63 -1.53
N LEU A 294 -25.49 -13.95 -0.50
CA LEU A 294 -24.06 -13.66 -0.44
C LEU A 294 -23.20 -14.67 -1.23
N GLY A 295 -23.78 -15.74 -1.78
CA GLY A 295 -23.04 -16.77 -2.52
C GLY A 295 -22.15 -17.66 -1.64
N TYR A 296 -22.37 -17.66 -0.32
CA TYR A 296 -21.63 -18.47 0.64
C TYR A 296 -22.28 -19.83 0.91
N ALA A 297 -23.38 -20.16 0.22
CA ALA A 297 -24.18 -21.35 0.48
C ALA A 297 -23.38 -22.68 0.44
N GLU A 298 -22.36 -22.79 -0.42
CA GLU A 298 -21.51 -24.00 -0.51
C GLU A 298 -20.43 -24.08 0.59
N GLN A 299 -20.11 -22.96 1.24
CA GLN A 299 -19.12 -22.90 2.33
C GLN A 299 -19.74 -23.14 3.72
N VAL A 300 -21.07 -23.11 3.81
CA VAL A 300 -21.87 -23.33 5.04
C VAL A 300 -22.54 -24.73 5.00
N GLY A 301 -21.82 -25.75 4.52
CA GLY A 301 -22.15 -27.15 4.81
C GLY A 301 -21.80 -27.52 6.27
N ASP A 302 -21.91 -28.80 6.66
CA ASP A 302 -21.66 -29.33 8.04
C ASP A 302 -20.41 -28.77 8.76
N ALA A 303 -19.40 -28.25 8.04
CA ALA A 303 -18.23 -27.53 8.58
C ALA A 303 -18.55 -26.25 9.38
N ALA A 304 -19.72 -25.63 9.18
CA ALA A 304 -20.18 -24.48 9.97
C ALA A 304 -20.49 -24.83 11.43
N GLN A 305 -20.76 -26.11 11.75
CA GLN A 305 -20.99 -26.55 13.14
C GLN A 305 -19.71 -26.53 13.99
N GLU A 306 -18.52 -26.55 13.37
CA GLU A 306 -17.22 -26.56 14.05
C GLU A 306 -16.41 -25.26 13.86
N GLY A 307 -16.99 -24.25 13.20
CA GLY A 307 -16.39 -22.94 13.01
C GLY A 307 -15.29 -22.87 11.94
N TYR A 308 -15.17 -23.88 11.08
CA TYR A 308 -14.20 -23.88 9.98
C TYR A 308 -14.72 -23.14 8.75
N VAL A 309 -13.91 -22.22 8.21
CA VAL A 309 -14.23 -21.44 7.02
C VAL A 309 -13.09 -21.51 5.99
N VAL A 310 -13.44 -21.56 4.72
CA VAL A 310 -12.48 -21.51 3.60
C VAL A 310 -12.67 -20.19 2.87
N ILE A 311 -11.61 -19.40 2.80
CA ILE A 311 -11.59 -18.13 2.07
C ILE A 311 -10.76 -18.35 0.81
N SER A 312 -11.30 -18.05 -0.37
CA SER A 312 -10.58 -18.22 -1.62
C SER A 312 -9.56 -17.10 -1.85
N PRO A 313 -8.52 -17.31 -2.68
CA PRO A 313 -7.62 -16.22 -3.05
C PRO A 313 -8.38 -15.04 -3.66
N MET A 314 -7.97 -13.81 -3.30
CA MET A 314 -8.64 -12.55 -3.66
C MET A 314 -10.01 -12.32 -3.02
N GLU A 315 -10.42 -13.14 -2.06
CA GLU A 315 -11.71 -12.97 -1.40
C GLU A 315 -11.63 -12.11 -0.12
N ILE A 316 -12.70 -11.38 0.16
CA ILE A 316 -12.92 -10.68 1.42
C ILE A 316 -14.24 -11.18 2.01
N GLN A 317 -14.19 -11.70 3.23
CA GLN A 317 -15.37 -12.18 3.93
C GLN A 317 -15.52 -11.47 5.27
N ALA A 318 -16.77 -11.23 5.68
CA ALA A 318 -17.12 -10.62 6.95
C ALA A 318 -17.97 -11.56 7.79
N TYR A 319 -17.70 -11.61 9.08
CA TYR A 319 -18.39 -12.46 10.04
C TYR A 319 -18.80 -11.65 11.27
N LYS A 320 -20.02 -11.90 11.74
CA LYS A 320 -20.51 -11.51 13.06
C LYS A 320 -20.21 -12.67 14.02
N LEU A 321 -19.51 -12.36 15.12
CA LEU A 321 -19.05 -13.33 16.12
C LEU A 321 -19.68 -13.04 17.49
N GLU A 322 -20.07 -14.11 18.19
CA GLU A 322 -20.31 -14.08 19.64
C GLU A 322 -19.07 -14.63 20.35
N LEU A 323 -18.32 -13.76 21.03
CA LEU A 323 -17.11 -14.15 21.76
C LEU A 323 -17.35 -14.16 23.27
N ARG A 324 -16.83 -15.20 23.94
CA ARG A 324 -16.76 -15.29 25.40
C ARG A 324 -15.34 -15.63 25.88
N PRO A 325 -14.91 -15.14 27.06
CA PRO A 325 -13.71 -15.64 27.71
C PRO A 325 -13.80 -17.16 27.91
N HIS A 326 -12.67 -17.85 27.75
CA HIS A 326 -12.57 -19.22 28.26
C HIS A 326 -12.79 -19.19 29.78
N GLN A 327 -13.64 -20.10 30.30
CA GLN A 327 -13.84 -20.26 31.74
C GLN A 327 -12.62 -20.89 32.40
#